data_AF-A0A418BJH8-F1
#
_entry.id   AF-A0A418BJH8-F1
#
_cell.length_a   1.000
_cell.length_b   1.000
_cell.length_c   1.000
_cell.angle_alpha   90.00
_cell.angle_beta   90.00
_cell.angle_gamma   90.00
#
_symmetry.space_group_name_H-M   'P 1'
#
loop_
_entity.id
_entity.type
_entity.pdbx_description
1 polymer ?
#
loop_
_entity_poly.entity_id
_entity_poly.type
_entity_poly.pdbx_seq_one_letter_code
_entity_poly.pdbx_strand_id
1 'polypeptide(L)'
;MDKPTSELRDPKTNQLVYGAANICNHFYSLEFLQKCCRSDNMTVYHVAHKKIPYVSLETGNVVTPTTNSGIKLEAFIFDVFQYATAMQVFEVTRDEEFAPVKNAKGSAVDSPDTACDMISNAAKKWIQAAGGSFDPMTSGLCEILPTVSYGGEGLEHVVAANMKLPLLIDSSRPKGRRTSSASNTRRQAPDQPPLRQPALSEPLAISASDQKPKKAKKNCTIQ
;
A
#
# COMPACT_ATOMS: atom_id res chain seq x y z
N MET A 1 -1.87 -10.92 -20.86
CA MET A 1 -0.53 -10.99 -21.46
C MET A 1 -0.14 -12.45 -21.50
N ASP A 2 0.32 -12.94 -22.64
CA ASP A 2 0.81 -14.31 -22.80
C ASP A 2 2.30 -14.42 -22.39
N LYS A 3 2.75 -15.66 -22.16
CA LYS A 3 4.11 -15.92 -21.66
C LYS A 3 5.22 -15.31 -22.54
N PRO A 4 5.19 -15.45 -23.89
CA PRO A 4 6.19 -14.84 -24.76
C PRO A 4 6.31 -13.32 -24.57
N THR A 5 5.18 -12.62 -24.45
CA THR A 5 5.17 -11.17 -24.24
C THR A 5 5.69 -10.81 -22.85
N SER A 6 5.32 -11.55 -21.80
CA SER A 6 5.77 -11.27 -20.43
C SER A 6 7.25 -11.51 -20.20
N GLU A 7 7.88 -12.38 -21.00
CA GLU A 7 9.30 -12.74 -20.87
C GLU A 7 10.16 -12.06 -21.95
N LEU A 8 9.58 -11.19 -22.78
CA LEU A 8 10.28 -10.48 -23.84
C LEU A 8 11.38 -9.57 -23.27
N ARG A 9 12.61 -9.73 -23.76
CA ARG A 9 13.79 -8.96 -23.32
C ARG A 9 14.38 -8.13 -24.45
N ASP A 10 14.87 -6.95 -24.09
CA ASP A 10 15.64 -6.10 -24.99
C ASP A 10 17.02 -6.76 -25.26
N PRO A 11 17.41 -6.99 -26.52
CA PRO A 11 18.66 -7.70 -26.82
C PRO A 11 19.95 -6.98 -26.40
N LYS A 12 19.92 -5.66 -26.19
CA LYS A 12 21.10 -4.86 -25.84
C LYS A 12 21.31 -4.78 -24.34
N THR A 13 20.23 -4.64 -23.58
CA THR A 13 20.26 -4.43 -22.12
C THR A 13 19.91 -5.67 -21.33
N ASN A 14 19.33 -6.70 -21.98
CA ASN A 14 18.77 -7.90 -21.36
C ASN A 14 17.67 -7.63 -20.32
N GLN A 15 17.14 -6.39 -20.27
CA GLN A 15 16.01 -6.01 -19.42
C GLN A 15 14.69 -6.45 -20.05
N LEU A 16 13.64 -6.60 -19.23
CA LEU A 16 12.29 -6.88 -19.73
C LEU A 16 11.80 -5.68 -20.55
N VAL A 17 11.29 -5.92 -21.76
CA VAL A 17 10.70 -4.87 -22.60
C VAL A 17 9.49 -4.23 -21.91
N TYR A 18 8.71 -5.06 -21.20
CA TYR A 18 7.59 -4.62 -20.37
C TYR A 18 7.93 -4.71 -18.88
N GLY A 19 9.06 -4.11 -18.48
CA GLY A 19 9.58 -4.16 -17.11
C GLY A 19 8.97 -3.18 -16.11
N ALA A 20 8.22 -2.17 -16.58
CA ALA A 20 7.60 -1.14 -15.73
C ALA A 20 6.39 -1.71 -14.95
N ALA A 21 6.67 -2.42 -13.86
CA ALA A 21 5.66 -3.08 -13.04
C ALA A 21 4.83 -2.06 -12.24
N ASN A 22 3.50 -2.13 -12.38
CA ASN A 22 2.58 -1.30 -11.61
C ASN A 22 2.47 -1.80 -10.16
N ILE A 23 2.96 -1.01 -9.21
CA ILE A 23 2.87 -1.30 -7.77
C ILE A 23 1.63 -0.67 -7.09
N CYS A 24 0.68 -0.14 -7.88
CA CYS A 24 -0.52 0.54 -7.40
C CYS A 24 -0.25 1.78 -6.53
N ASN A 25 0.85 2.49 -6.77
CA ASN A 25 1.14 3.79 -6.20
C ASN A 25 1.07 4.84 -7.33
N HIS A 26 0.07 5.73 -7.28
CA HIS A 26 -0.25 6.65 -8.36
C HIS A 26 -0.41 8.07 -7.83
N PHE A 27 0.05 9.05 -8.63
CA PHE A 27 -0.17 10.47 -8.37
C PHE A 27 -1.20 11.04 -9.35
N TYR A 28 -2.18 11.77 -8.84
CA TYR A 28 -3.21 12.41 -9.64
C TYR A 28 -3.38 13.87 -9.23
N SER A 29 -3.54 14.77 -10.20
CA SER A 29 -4.03 16.11 -9.92
C SER A 29 -5.53 16.08 -9.63
N LEU A 30 -6.01 17.03 -8.81
CA LEU A 30 -7.43 17.13 -8.51
C LEU A 30 -8.27 17.39 -9.77
N GLU A 31 -7.77 18.22 -10.68
CA GLU A 31 -8.43 18.51 -11.96
C GLU A 31 -8.61 17.24 -12.80
N PHE A 32 -7.57 16.39 -12.86
CA PHE A 32 -7.65 15.11 -13.56
C PHE A 32 -8.73 14.20 -12.95
N LEU A 33 -8.77 14.06 -11.62
CA LEU A 33 -9.79 13.26 -10.96
C LEU A 33 -11.21 13.81 -11.21
N GLN A 34 -11.40 15.13 -11.16
CA GLN A 34 -12.68 15.75 -11.50
C GLN A 34 -13.11 15.44 -12.93
N LYS A 35 -12.17 15.44 -13.89
CA LYS A 35 -12.44 15.04 -15.27
C LYS A 35 -12.90 13.58 -15.33
N CYS A 36 -12.17 12.66 -14.71
CA CYS A 36 -12.50 11.23 -14.71
C CYS A 36 -13.88 10.94 -14.11
N CYS A 37 -14.24 11.60 -13.00
CA CYS A 37 -15.51 11.39 -12.30
C CYS A 37 -16.73 12.05 -12.96
N ARG A 38 -16.54 13.09 -13.78
CA ARG A 38 -17.66 13.81 -14.44
C ARG A 38 -18.16 13.13 -15.71
N SER A 39 -17.35 12.24 -16.26
CA SER A 39 -17.58 11.57 -17.53
C SER A 39 -18.08 10.14 -17.35
N ASP A 40 -18.74 9.63 -18.37
CA ASP A 40 -19.00 8.21 -18.66
C ASP A 40 -17.73 7.37 -18.94
N ASN A 41 -16.55 7.86 -18.54
CA ASN A 41 -15.24 7.29 -18.82
C ASN A 41 -14.90 6.04 -17.96
N MET A 42 -15.79 5.60 -17.07
CA MET A 42 -15.61 4.43 -16.22
C MET A 42 -16.63 3.33 -16.57
N THR A 43 -16.65 2.93 -17.84
CA THR A 43 -17.60 1.94 -18.39
C THR A 43 -17.01 0.54 -18.55
N VAL A 44 -15.70 0.38 -18.34
CA VAL A 44 -15.03 -0.91 -18.48
C VAL A 44 -15.08 -1.67 -17.15
N TYR A 45 -15.61 -2.89 -17.22
CA TYR A 45 -15.53 -3.85 -16.13
C TYR A 45 -14.68 -5.04 -16.56
N HIS A 46 -13.76 -5.44 -15.68
CA HIS A 46 -12.99 -6.65 -15.80
C HIS A 46 -13.77 -7.81 -15.18
N VAL A 47 -13.85 -8.91 -15.92
CA VAL A 47 -14.61 -10.10 -15.52
C VAL A 47 -13.71 -11.05 -14.75
N ALA A 48 -14.05 -11.31 -13.49
CA ALA A 48 -13.41 -12.34 -12.67
C ALA A 48 -14.40 -13.48 -12.40
N HIS A 49 -14.10 -14.68 -12.90
CA HIS A 49 -14.89 -15.87 -12.58
C HIS A 49 -14.56 -16.33 -11.16
N LYS A 50 -15.60 -16.55 -10.34
CA LYS A 50 -15.46 -16.89 -8.91
C LYS A 50 -16.36 -18.06 -8.54
N LYS A 51 -15.91 -18.81 -7.53
CA LYS A 51 -16.73 -19.76 -6.79
C LYS A 51 -17.50 -18.98 -5.72
N ILE A 52 -18.71 -18.56 -6.05
CA ILE A 52 -19.54 -17.72 -5.18
C ILE A 52 -20.52 -18.64 -4.45
N PRO A 53 -20.42 -18.76 -3.11
CA PRO A 53 -21.42 -19.49 -2.33
C PRO A 53 -22.81 -18.87 -2.53
N TYR A 54 -23.83 -19.71 -2.70
CA TYR A 54 -25.20 -19.28 -2.96
C TYR A 54 -26.20 -20.19 -2.23
N VAL A 55 -27.44 -19.72 -2.09
CA VAL A 55 -28.54 -20.55 -1.54
C VAL A 55 -29.24 -21.25 -2.68
N SER A 56 -29.36 -22.59 -2.61
CA SER A 56 -30.12 -23.36 -3.59
C SER A 56 -31.61 -23.04 -3.46
N LEU A 57 -32.25 -22.68 -4.58
CA LEU A 57 -33.70 -22.43 -4.62
C LEU A 57 -34.52 -23.72 -4.43
N GLU A 58 -33.93 -24.88 -4.72
CA GLU A 58 -34.62 -26.17 -4.60
C GLU A 58 -34.61 -26.70 -3.16
N THR A 59 -33.48 -26.56 -2.47
CA THR A 59 -33.29 -27.18 -1.14
C THR A 59 -33.27 -26.17 0.00
N GLY A 60 -33.16 -24.87 -0.29
CA GLY A 60 -32.99 -23.82 0.71
C GLY A 60 -31.63 -23.80 1.41
N ASN A 61 -30.70 -24.69 1.04
CA ASN A 61 -29.41 -24.83 1.70
C ASN A 61 -28.30 -23.99 1.02
N VAL A 62 -27.30 -23.58 1.81
CA VAL A 62 -26.09 -22.93 1.29
C VAL A 62 -25.22 -23.95 0.57
N VAL A 63 -24.84 -23.62 -0.66
CA VAL A 63 -23.96 -24.41 -1.51
C VAL A 63 -22.64 -23.67 -1.68
N THR A 64 -21.52 -24.36 -1.41
CA THR A 64 -20.17 -23.90 -1.73
C THR A 64 -19.71 -24.60 -3.01
N PRO A 65 -19.70 -23.92 -4.17
CA PRO A 65 -19.46 -24.56 -5.46
C PRO A 65 -18.00 -24.99 -5.63
N THR A 66 -17.78 -26.13 -6.29
CA THR A 66 -16.45 -26.66 -6.60
C THR A 66 -15.86 -26.07 -7.89
N THR A 67 -16.71 -25.56 -8.79
CA THR A 67 -16.38 -24.85 -10.03
C THR A 67 -16.84 -23.39 -9.96
N ASN A 68 -16.43 -22.56 -10.93
CA ASN A 68 -16.88 -21.16 -10.97
C ASN A 68 -18.39 -21.11 -11.21
N SER A 69 -19.12 -20.46 -10.31
CA SER A 69 -20.59 -20.36 -10.32
C SER A 69 -21.10 -18.99 -10.75
N GLY A 70 -20.23 -17.98 -10.79
CA GLY A 70 -20.61 -16.64 -11.19
C GLY A 70 -19.43 -15.77 -11.59
N ILE A 71 -19.77 -14.53 -11.97
CA ILE A 71 -18.83 -13.50 -12.36
C ILE A 71 -18.86 -12.36 -11.36
N LYS A 72 -17.69 -11.81 -11.07
CA LYS A 72 -17.52 -10.54 -10.37
C LYS A 72 -17.01 -9.52 -11.40
N LEU A 73 -17.71 -8.40 -11.50
CA LEU A 73 -17.29 -7.28 -12.33
C LEU A 73 -16.49 -6.31 -11.45
N GLU A 74 -15.25 -6.02 -11.84
CA GLU A 74 -14.34 -5.13 -11.11
C GLU A 74 -13.86 -4.02 -12.03
N ALA A 75 -13.88 -2.77 -11.54
CA ALA A 75 -13.20 -1.66 -12.22
C ALA A 75 -11.78 -1.52 -11.64
N PHE A 76 -10.78 -1.23 -12.49
CA PHE A 76 -9.42 -1.02 -12.02
C PHE A 76 -9.09 0.47 -11.96
N ILE A 77 -8.48 0.90 -10.86
CA ILE A 77 -8.16 2.31 -10.58
C ILE A 77 -7.23 2.93 -11.65
N PHE A 78 -6.44 2.12 -12.34
CA PHE A 78 -5.49 2.54 -13.37
C PHE A 78 -6.08 2.55 -14.79
N ASP A 79 -7.32 2.12 -14.99
CA ASP A 79 -7.99 2.20 -16.31
C ASP A 79 -8.23 3.66 -16.74
N VAL A 80 -8.06 4.61 -15.82
CA VAL A 80 -8.17 6.05 -16.11
C VAL A 80 -6.92 6.63 -16.77
N PHE A 81 -5.80 5.92 -16.80
CA PHE A 81 -4.53 6.44 -17.36
C PHE A 81 -4.65 6.91 -18.80
N GLN A 82 -5.48 6.24 -19.60
CA GLN A 82 -5.75 6.63 -20.99
C GLN A 82 -6.35 8.05 -21.14
N TYR A 83 -6.93 8.62 -20.08
CA TYR A 83 -7.51 9.96 -20.10
C TYR A 83 -6.51 11.06 -19.72
N ALA A 84 -5.31 10.68 -19.27
CA ALA A 84 -4.27 11.61 -18.88
C ALA A 84 -3.64 12.22 -20.15
N THR A 85 -3.56 13.55 -20.19
CA THR A 85 -2.89 14.27 -21.29
C THR A 85 -1.39 14.41 -21.05
N ALA A 86 -0.94 14.19 -19.82
CA ALA A 86 0.46 14.15 -19.42
C ALA A 86 0.63 13.02 -18.40
N MET A 87 1.43 12.01 -18.76
CA MET A 87 1.71 10.85 -17.91
C MET A 87 3.22 10.72 -17.75
N GLN A 88 3.66 10.47 -16.52
CA GLN A 88 5.04 10.12 -16.21
C GLN A 88 5.06 8.82 -15.41
N VAL A 89 6.15 8.07 -15.57
CA VAL A 89 6.43 6.84 -14.83
C VAL A 89 7.62 7.12 -13.92
N PHE A 90 7.48 6.81 -12.64
CA PHE A 90 8.54 6.96 -11.65
C PHE A 90 8.94 5.58 -11.16
N GLU A 91 10.19 5.20 -11.44
CA GLU A 91 10.76 3.92 -11.03
C GLU A 91 11.41 4.05 -9.65
N VAL A 92 11.28 3.00 -8.84
CA VAL A 92 11.80 2.94 -7.47
C VAL A 92 12.47 1.61 -7.19
N THR A 93 13.35 1.58 -6.18
CA THR A 93 13.96 0.35 -5.69
C THR A 93 12.93 -0.48 -4.92
N ARG A 94 12.72 -1.73 -5.32
CA ARG A 94 11.69 -2.61 -4.70
C ARG A 94 11.89 -2.81 -3.21
N ASP A 95 13.12 -3.03 -2.77
CA ASP A 95 13.46 -3.34 -1.39
C ASP A 95 13.36 -2.14 -0.44
N GLU A 96 13.12 -0.93 -0.99
CA GLU A 96 12.88 0.29 -0.23
C GLU A 96 11.39 0.66 -0.21
N GLU A 97 10.68 0.46 -1.33
CA GLU A 97 9.35 1.05 -1.55
C GLU A 97 8.20 0.05 -1.72
N PHE A 98 8.48 -1.27 -1.81
CA PHE A 98 7.44 -2.26 -2.13
C PHE A 98 7.59 -3.63 -1.47
N ALA A 99 6.86 -3.83 -0.36
CA ALA A 99 6.74 -5.09 0.37
C ALA A 99 5.26 -5.53 0.52
N PRO A 100 4.63 -6.10 -0.52
CA PRO A 100 3.20 -6.42 -0.49
C PRO A 100 2.90 -7.63 0.40
N VAL A 101 1.71 -7.62 1.02
CA VAL A 101 1.16 -8.79 1.73
C VAL A 101 -0.08 -9.27 0.98
N LYS A 102 0.04 -10.41 0.31
CA LYS A 102 -0.99 -11.05 -0.51
C LYS A 102 -1.32 -12.47 -0.05
N ASN A 103 -0.35 -13.15 0.54
CA ASN A 103 -0.43 -14.55 0.94
C ASN A 103 -0.44 -14.69 2.47
N ALA A 104 -0.86 -15.85 2.95
CA ALA A 104 -0.90 -16.15 4.37
C ALA A 104 0.51 -16.22 4.99
N LYS A 105 0.59 -16.06 6.32
CA LYS A 105 1.82 -16.26 7.09
C LYS A 105 2.47 -17.61 6.77
N GLY A 106 3.80 -17.64 6.68
CA GLY A 106 4.60 -18.80 6.28
C GLY A 106 4.73 -19.01 4.77
N SER A 107 4.02 -18.23 3.95
CA SER A 107 4.25 -18.27 2.49
C SER A 107 5.59 -17.65 2.13
N ALA A 108 6.30 -18.24 1.18
CA ALA A 108 7.65 -17.85 0.78
C ALA A 108 7.73 -16.49 0.07
N VAL A 109 6.61 -15.97 -0.44
CA VAL A 109 6.53 -14.69 -1.17
C VAL A 109 5.30 -13.90 -0.74
N ASP A 110 5.42 -12.58 -0.74
CA ASP A 110 4.36 -11.61 -0.48
C ASP A 110 3.49 -11.97 0.74
N SER A 111 4.12 -12.32 1.86
CA SER A 111 3.49 -12.72 3.12
C SER A 111 3.83 -11.73 4.25
N PRO A 112 3.14 -11.80 5.40
CA PRO A 112 3.51 -10.99 6.56
C PRO A 112 4.97 -11.16 6.98
N ASP A 113 5.51 -12.39 6.91
CA ASP A 113 6.89 -12.66 7.31
C ASP A 113 7.88 -12.01 6.34
N THR A 114 7.67 -12.15 5.03
CA THR A 114 8.54 -11.51 4.02
C THR A 114 8.48 -9.99 4.10
N ALA A 115 7.31 -9.41 4.39
CA ALA A 115 7.17 -7.96 4.52
C ALA A 115 7.92 -7.43 5.77
N CYS A 116 7.80 -8.12 6.91
CA CYS A 116 8.55 -7.80 8.12
C CYS A 116 10.07 -7.86 7.88
N ASP A 117 10.55 -8.89 7.18
CA ASP A 117 11.96 -9.04 6.86
C ASP A 117 12.45 -7.90 5.95
N MET A 118 11.68 -7.51 4.93
CA MET A 118 12.02 -6.40 4.04
C MET A 118 12.13 -5.07 4.80
N ILE A 119 11.13 -4.73 5.63
CA ILE A 119 11.15 -3.52 6.46
C ILE A 119 12.34 -3.55 7.43
N SER A 120 12.59 -4.69 8.06
CA SER A 120 13.72 -4.84 8.98
C SER A 120 15.07 -4.69 8.27
N ASN A 121 15.19 -5.20 7.04
CA ASN A 121 16.41 -5.05 6.27
C ASN A 121 16.62 -3.59 5.81
N ALA A 122 15.56 -2.87 5.44
CA ALA A 122 15.64 -1.44 5.14
C ALA A 122 16.11 -0.65 6.38
N ALA A 123 15.52 -0.90 7.56
CA ALA A 123 15.95 -0.27 8.80
C ALA A 123 17.43 -0.56 9.14
N LYS A 124 17.90 -1.80 8.93
CA LYS A 124 19.31 -2.16 9.12
C LYS A 124 20.23 -1.39 8.18
N LYS A 125 19.86 -1.26 6.90
CA LYS A 125 20.61 -0.48 5.92
C LYS A 125 20.70 0.99 6.33
N TRP A 126 19.60 1.59 6.79
CA TRP A 126 19.59 2.97 7.25
C TRP A 126 20.51 3.20 8.45
N ILE A 127 20.52 2.29 9.43
CA ILE A 127 21.43 2.36 10.58
C ILE A 127 22.90 2.31 10.12
N GLN A 128 23.21 1.39 9.21
CA GLN A 128 24.56 1.25 8.66
C GLN A 128 24.98 2.49 7.87
N ALA A 129 24.08 3.03 7.04
CA ALA A 129 24.32 4.26 6.27
C ALA A 129 24.57 5.48 7.18
N ALA A 130 23.91 5.55 8.34
CA ALA A 130 24.12 6.59 9.34
C ALA A 130 25.36 6.38 10.23
N GLY A 131 26.16 5.34 9.99
CA GLY A 131 27.41 5.05 10.71
C GLY A 131 27.27 4.11 11.91
N GLY A 132 26.09 3.51 12.13
CA GLY A 132 25.88 2.48 13.14
C GLY A 132 26.38 1.10 12.70
N SER A 133 26.51 0.18 13.65
CA SER A 133 26.80 -1.24 13.37
C SER A 133 26.04 -2.16 14.32
N PHE A 134 25.92 -3.44 13.94
CA PHE A 134 25.24 -4.45 14.74
C PHE A 134 26.23 -5.39 15.42
N ASP A 135 25.89 -5.84 16.63
CA ASP A 135 26.64 -6.89 17.34
C ASP A 135 26.50 -8.22 16.59
N PRO A 136 27.59 -8.82 16.07
CA PRO A 136 27.54 -10.04 15.27
C PRO A 136 27.07 -11.26 16.06
N MET A 137 27.05 -11.19 17.40
CA MET A 137 26.53 -12.24 18.27
C MET A 137 25.01 -12.19 18.44
N THR A 138 24.35 -11.17 17.89
CA THR A 138 22.89 -10.98 18.00
C THR A 138 22.20 -11.09 16.65
N SER A 139 20.98 -11.61 16.65
CA SER A 139 20.14 -11.74 15.47
C SER A 139 18.70 -11.37 15.80
N GLY A 140 17.92 -11.03 14.77
CA GLY A 140 16.53 -10.63 14.92
C GLY A 140 16.13 -9.47 14.02
N LEU A 141 14.91 -8.99 14.24
CA LEU A 141 14.32 -7.88 13.50
C LEU A 141 14.86 -6.53 14.02
N CYS A 142 14.95 -5.58 13.10
CA CYS A 142 15.20 -4.18 13.40
C CYS A 142 14.00 -3.36 12.96
N GLU A 143 13.56 -2.41 13.76
CA GLU A 143 12.48 -1.50 13.39
C GLU A 143 12.86 -0.08 13.83
N ILE A 144 12.59 0.87 12.94
CA ILE A 144 12.68 2.30 13.22
C ILE A 144 11.27 2.84 13.02
N LEU A 145 10.71 3.47 14.06
CA LEU A 145 9.40 4.07 13.91
C LEU A 145 9.45 5.21 12.89
N PRO A 146 8.43 5.37 12.03
CA PRO A 146 8.36 6.48 11.08
C PRO A 146 8.40 7.88 11.71
N THR A 147 8.10 7.98 13.02
CA THR A 147 8.22 9.23 13.78
C THR A 147 9.65 9.61 14.13
N VAL A 148 10.60 8.67 14.01
CA VAL A 148 12.04 8.90 14.19
C VAL A 148 12.68 9.24 12.85
N SER A 149 12.36 8.47 11.82
CA SER A 149 12.92 8.63 10.47
C SER A 149 11.94 8.06 9.45
N TYR A 150 11.67 8.81 8.39
CA TYR A 150 10.77 8.40 7.32
C TYR A 150 11.47 7.49 6.30
N GLY A 151 12.67 7.87 5.87
CA GLY A 151 13.46 7.21 4.82
C GLY A 151 14.92 6.98 5.18
N GLY A 152 15.25 6.96 6.48
CA GLY A 152 16.61 6.76 6.98
C GLY A 152 17.36 8.05 7.34
N GLU A 153 16.76 9.22 7.11
CA GLU A 153 17.33 10.51 7.49
C GLU A 153 17.35 10.73 9.02
N GLY A 154 18.30 11.56 9.48
CA GLY A 154 18.33 12.04 10.86
C GLY A 154 18.74 10.98 11.90
N LEU A 155 19.30 9.85 11.47
CA LEU A 155 19.65 8.74 12.36
C LEU A 155 21.01 8.90 13.06
N GLU A 156 21.84 9.86 12.66
CA GLU A 156 23.25 10.00 13.09
C GLU A 156 23.39 10.15 14.61
N HIS A 157 22.36 10.69 15.27
CA HIS A 157 22.35 10.93 16.71
C HIS A 157 21.74 9.79 17.54
N VAL A 158 21.14 8.78 16.90
CA VAL A 158 20.51 7.64 17.58
C VAL A 158 21.24 6.32 17.33
N VAL A 159 22.07 6.24 16.28
CA VAL A 159 22.85 5.05 15.96
C VAL A 159 24.16 5.00 16.74
N ALA A 160 24.65 3.79 16.96
CA ALA A 160 25.92 3.54 17.64
C ALA A 160 26.58 2.26 17.09
N ALA A 161 27.82 2.01 17.50
CA ALA A 161 28.48 0.74 17.20
C ALA A 161 27.89 -0.42 18.05
N ASN A 162 27.88 -1.62 17.48
CA ASN A 162 27.50 -2.88 18.15
C ASN A 162 26.08 -2.86 18.77
N MET A 163 25.10 -2.29 18.07
CA MET A 163 23.70 -2.34 18.46
C MET A 163 23.19 -3.79 18.46
N LYS A 164 22.45 -4.16 19.49
CA LYS A 164 21.95 -5.54 19.66
C LYS A 164 20.59 -5.71 19.02
N LEU A 165 20.42 -6.83 18.30
CA LEU A 165 19.14 -7.28 17.78
C LEU A 165 18.43 -8.22 18.77
N PRO A 166 17.08 -8.28 18.78
CA PRO A 166 16.17 -7.41 18.04
C PRO A 166 16.20 -5.97 18.55
N LEU A 167 16.02 -5.01 17.63
CA LEU A 167 16.18 -3.58 17.91
C LEU A 167 14.92 -2.81 17.51
N LEU A 168 14.43 -1.97 18.41
CA LEU A 168 13.44 -0.94 18.12
C LEU A 168 14.06 0.44 18.43
N ILE A 169 13.99 1.35 17.46
CA ILE A 169 14.27 2.77 17.64
C ILE A 169 12.95 3.53 17.59
N ASP A 170 12.57 4.11 18.73
CA ASP A 170 11.37 4.91 18.90
C ASP A 170 11.71 6.33 19.38
N SER A 171 10.70 7.19 19.40
CA SER A 171 10.82 8.56 19.92
C SER A 171 10.83 8.65 21.45
N SER A 172 10.71 7.51 22.17
CA SER A 172 10.56 7.49 23.62
C SER A 172 11.89 7.40 24.38
N ARG A 173 13.01 7.12 23.68
CA ARG A 173 14.33 7.09 24.31
C ARG A 173 14.70 8.46 24.89
N PRO A 174 14.83 8.60 26.23
CA PRO A 174 15.40 9.79 26.82
C PRO A 174 16.87 9.91 26.39
N LYS A 175 17.33 11.12 26.11
CA LYS A 175 18.76 11.41 25.94
C LYS A 175 19.49 11.00 27.21
N GLY A 176 20.13 9.82 27.19
CA GLY A 176 20.96 9.29 28.26
C GLY A 176 20.24 8.36 29.25
N ARG A 177 20.25 7.05 28.97
CA ARG A 177 20.30 6.05 30.05
C ARG A 177 20.97 4.76 29.55
N ARG A 178 22.06 4.37 30.21
CA ARG A 178 22.76 3.09 30.03
C ARG A 178 21.79 1.93 30.23
N THR A 179 22.01 0.88 29.44
CA THR A 179 21.22 -0.36 29.34
C THR A 179 20.75 -0.93 30.69
N SER A 180 19.47 -1.25 30.78
CA SER A 180 19.01 -2.36 31.63
C SER A 180 17.92 -3.13 30.90
N SER A 181 18.14 -4.43 30.77
CA SER A 181 17.24 -5.45 30.23
C SER A 181 15.81 -5.31 30.77
N ALA A 182 14.84 -5.12 29.88
CA ALA A 182 13.43 -5.16 30.22
C ALA A 182 12.84 -6.51 29.76
N SER A 183 12.45 -7.34 30.73
CA SER A 183 11.58 -8.48 30.53
C SER A 183 10.14 -8.00 30.31
N ASN A 184 9.57 -8.36 29.16
CA ASN A 184 8.18 -8.01 28.82
C ASN A 184 7.21 -8.83 29.67
N THR A 185 6.67 -8.23 30.74
CA THR A 185 5.43 -8.71 31.37
C THR A 185 4.25 -7.96 30.77
N ARG A 186 3.50 -8.67 29.92
CA ARG A 186 2.27 -8.21 29.25
C ARG A 186 1.23 -7.83 30.31
N ARG A 187 0.91 -6.53 30.45
CA ARG A 187 -0.30 -6.10 31.16
C ARG A 187 -1.52 -6.39 30.27
N GLN A 188 -2.47 -7.15 30.79
CA GLN A 188 -3.80 -7.29 30.17
C GLN A 188 -4.55 -5.96 30.28
N ALA A 189 -5.13 -5.50 29.16
CA ALA A 189 -6.03 -4.36 29.14
C ALA A 189 -7.39 -4.76 29.73
N PRO A 190 -8.09 -3.88 30.46
CA PRO A 190 -9.43 -4.16 30.94
C PRO A 190 -10.43 -4.20 29.77
N ASP A 191 -11.36 -5.13 29.86
CA ASP A 191 -12.38 -5.44 28.86
C ASP A 191 -13.35 -4.24 28.71
N GLN A 192 -13.18 -3.44 27.66
CA GLN A 192 -14.15 -2.40 27.28
C GLN A 192 -15.03 -2.91 26.14
N PRO A 193 -16.37 -2.81 26.26
CA PRO A 193 -17.26 -3.19 25.17
C PRO A 193 -17.10 -2.23 23.98
N PRO A 194 -17.31 -2.71 22.73
CA PRO A 194 -17.04 -1.93 21.54
C PRO A 194 -17.96 -0.72 21.45
N LEU A 195 -17.36 0.44 21.16
CA LEU A 195 -18.08 1.66 20.80
C LEU A 195 -18.89 1.41 19.52
N ARG A 196 -20.23 1.43 19.61
CA ARG A 196 -21.10 1.46 18.43
C ARG A 196 -20.87 2.77 17.69
N GLN A 197 -20.57 2.68 16.39
CA GLN A 197 -20.63 3.83 15.50
C GLN A 197 -22.09 4.33 15.42
N PRO A 198 -22.35 5.65 15.47
CA PRO A 198 -23.67 6.18 15.21
C PRO A 198 -24.06 5.90 13.75
N ALA A 199 -25.30 5.46 13.54
CA ALA A 199 -25.83 5.19 12.21
C ALA A 199 -25.83 6.48 11.36
N LEU A 200 -25.44 6.35 10.10
CA LEU A 200 -25.57 7.41 9.10
C LEU A 200 -27.06 7.76 8.96
N SER A 201 -27.41 9.02 9.18
CA SER A 201 -28.75 9.54 8.89
C SER A 201 -28.99 9.55 7.38
N GLU A 202 -30.21 9.21 6.95
CA GLU A 202 -30.60 9.21 5.55
C GLU A 202 -30.47 10.62 4.94
N PRO A 203 -30.07 10.73 3.65
CA PRO A 203 -29.89 12.02 3.01
C PRO A 203 -31.24 12.71 2.77
N LEU A 204 -31.34 13.97 3.20
CA LEU A 204 -32.46 14.86 2.90
C LEU A 204 -32.55 15.11 1.39
N ALA A 205 -33.75 14.92 0.84
CA ALA A 205 -34.06 15.21 -0.56
C ALA A 205 -33.88 16.72 -0.85
N ILE A 206 -33.00 17.05 -1.79
CA ILE A 206 -32.81 18.42 -2.29
C ILE A 206 -33.82 18.65 -3.41
N SER A 207 -34.73 19.60 -3.21
CA SER A 207 -35.67 20.08 -4.23
C SER A 207 -34.94 20.87 -5.31
N ALA A 208 -35.15 20.49 -6.57
CA ALA A 208 -34.66 21.23 -7.73
C ALA A 208 -35.26 22.64 -7.76
N SER A 209 -34.40 23.67 -7.74
CA SER A 209 -34.76 25.00 -8.22
C SER A 209 -33.64 25.57 -9.08
N ASP A 210 -34.04 25.99 -10.27
CA ASP A 210 -33.26 26.59 -11.33
C ASP A 210 -32.40 27.77 -10.87
N GLN A 211 -31.15 27.81 -11.38
CA GLN A 211 -30.58 29.01 -12.01
C GLN A 211 -29.19 28.71 -12.61
N LYS A 212 -29.11 28.73 -13.95
CA LYS A 212 -27.85 28.75 -14.71
C LYS A 212 -27.15 30.11 -14.58
N PRO A 213 -25.85 30.19 -14.24
CA PRO A 213 -25.08 31.41 -14.50
C PRO A 213 -24.42 31.37 -15.88
N LYS A 214 -24.38 32.56 -16.49
CA LYS A 214 -23.94 32.85 -17.85
C LYS A 214 -22.41 32.69 -18.03
N LYS A 215 -22.00 32.27 -19.23
CA LYS A 215 -20.60 32.19 -19.70
C LYS A 215 -19.90 33.55 -19.61
N ALA A 216 -18.72 33.59 -18.97
CA ALA A 216 -17.74 34.65 -19.14
C ALA A 216 -16.50 34.10 -19.86
N LYS A 217 -16.09 34.76 -20.94
CA LYS A 217 -14.82 34.54 -21.66
C LYS A 217 -13.75 35.48 -21.10
N LYS A 218 -12.49 35.10 -21.36
CA LYS A 218 -11.20 35.85 -21.32
C LYS A 218 -10.35 35.55 -20.08
N ASN A 219 -9.03 35.43 -20.11
CA ASN A 219 -8.00 35.30 -21.16
C ASN A 219 -6.77 34.76 -20.41
N CYS A 220 -6.02 33.81 -20.97
CA CYS A 220 -4.78 33.30 -20.40
C CYS A 220 -3.59 34.15 -20.90
N THR A 221 -2.74 34.62 -19.99
CA THR A 221 -1.44 35.21 -20.30
C THR A 221 -0.41 34.44 -19.49
N ILE A 222 0.54 33.80 -20.18
CA ILE A 222 1.61 32.98 -19.61
C ILE A 222 2.82 33.88 -19.35
N GLN A 223 3.41 33.76 -18.16
CA GLN A 223 4.83 33.99 -17.91
C GLN A 223 5.45 32.67 -17.49
#